data_AF-A0A1F0CMB3-F1
#
_entry.id   AF-A0A1F0CMB3-F1
#
_cell.length_a   1.000
_cell.length_b   1.000
_cell.length_c   1.000
_cell.angle_alpha   90.00
_cell.angle_beta   90.00
_cell.angle_gamma   90.00
#
_symmetry.space_group_name_H-M   'P 1'
#
loop_
_entity.id
_entity.type
_entity.pdbx_description
1 polymer ?
#
loop_
_entity_poly.entity_id
_entity_poly.type
_entity_poly.pdbx_seq_one_letter_code
_entity_poly.pdbx_strand_id
1 'polypeptide(L)'
;MHTTLLLVVKIGLLVLLWFFIWMTLRALRKDLNYAANPGAAAGGGAPMGYAAPHVGLAGGTSSSGFRGTRHRTNPPKSLIITSGPLTGTTLNFQGYDEITIGRSSVSTLQLEDDFASGTHARLIRRGRDWFIEDQDSRNGTWLNGQRIDQPERLAEGMEVRIGQTQVRMEQ
;
A
#
# COMPACT_ATOMS: atom_id res chain seq x y z
N MET A 1 22.48 -41.56 16.18
CA MET A 1 21.52 -40.73 16.94
C MET A 1 22.11 -39.38 17.37
N HIS A 2 23.40 -39.30 17.73
CA HIS A 2 24.02 -38.01 18.10
C HIS A 2 24.17 -37.02 16.93
N THR A 3 24.48 -37.50 15.71
CA THR A 3 24.65 -36.66 14.52
C THR A 3 23.35 -36.01 14.04
N THR A 4 22.22 -36.72 14.14
CA THR A 4 20.89 -36.21 13.78
C THR A 4 20.43 -35.14 14.76
N LEU A 5 20.71 -35.30 16.06
CA LEU A 5 20.44 -34.29 17.08
C LEU A 5 21.19 -32.98 16.78
N LEU A 6 22.48 -33.08 16.45
CA LEU A 6 23.30 -31.92 16.09
C LEU A 6 22.83 -31.23 14.81
N LEU A 7 22.31 -31.98 13.83
CA LEU A 7 21.72 -31.42 12.62
C LEU A 7 20.45 -30.62 12.90
N VAL A 8 19.53 -31.18 13.72
CA VAL A 8 18.28 -30.50 14.08
C VAL A 8 18.57 -29.21 14.86
N VAL A 9 19.50 -29.24 15.81
CA VAL A 9 19.92 -28.06 16.58
C VAL A 9 20.53 -26.99 15.67
N LYS A 10 21.39 -27.38 14.72
CA LYS A 10 21.98 -26.45 13.73
C LYS A 10 20.92 -25.80 12.85
N ILE A 11 19.97 -26.57 12.34
CA ILE A 11 18.87 -26.05 11.52
C ILE A 11 18.01 -25.09 12.34
N GLY A 12 17.69 -25.45 13.60
CA GLY A 12 16.95 -24.59 14.51
C GLY A 12 17.66 -23.25 14.76
N LEU A 13 18.96 -23.28 15.02
CA LEU A 13 19.78 -22.07 15.17
C LEU A 13 19.81 -21.23 13.88
N LEU A 14 19.92 -21.87 12.72
CA LEU A 14 19.95 -21.18 11.43
C LEU A 14 18.60 -20.49 11.14
N VAL A 15 17.48 -21.17 11.41
CA VAL A 15 16.13 -20.59 11.27
C VAL A 15 15.93 -19.43 12.23
N LEU A 16 16.36 -19.56 13.49
CA LEU A 16 16.22 -18.50 14.49
C LEU A 16 17.09 -17.27 14.13
N LEU A 17 18.31 -17.51 13.65
CA LEU A 17 19.19 -16.46 13.15
C LEU A 17 18.60 -15.77 11.92
N TRP A 18 18.09 -16.53 10.95
CA TRP A 18 17.42 -15.97 9.78
C TRP A 18 16.18 -15.16 10.14
N PHE A 19 15.37 -15.65 11.09
CA PHE A 19 14.22 -14.92 11.62
C PHE A 19 14.64 -13.62 12.29
N PHE A 20 15.71 -13.62 13.09
CA PHE A 20 16.24 -12.43 13.73
C PHE A 20 16.79 -11.41 12.71
N ILE A 21 17.53 -11.87 11.70
CA ILE A 21 18.01 -11.02 10.60
C ILE A 21 16.82 -10.39 9.86
N TRP A 22 15.81 -11.19 9.55
CA TRP A 22 14.60 -10.70 8.89
C TRP A 22 13.83 -9.69 9.76
N MET A 23 13.72 -9.94 11.08
CA MET A 23 13.09 -9.03 12.05
C MET A 23 13.84 -7.71 12.18
N THR A 24 15.17 -7.73 12.23
CA THR A 24 16.00 -6.51 12.32
C THR A 24 15.94 -5.69 11.03
N LEU A 25 15.96 -6.35 9.86
CA LEU A 25 15.73 -5.67 8.58
C LEU A 25 14.32 -5.06 8.49
N ARG A 26 13.30 -5.74 9.04
CA ARG A 26 11.92 -5.22 9.17
C ARG A 26 11.85 -3.99 10.08
N ALA A 27 12.54 -4.00 11.22
CA ALA A 27 12.55 -2.89 12.17
C ALA A 27 13.24 -1.64 11.60
N LEU A 28 14.38 -1.82 10.93
CA LEU A 28 15.16 -0.70 10.37
C LEU A 28 14.44 0.01 9.20
N ARG A 29 13.63 -0.71 8.42
CA ARG A 29 12.77 -0.11 7.38
C ARG A 29 11.65 0.76 7.95
N LYS A 30 11.16 0.46 9.16
CA LYS A 30 10.13 1.28 9.82
C LYS A 30 10.71 2.62 10.28
N ASP A 31 11.92 2.63 10.85
CA ASP A 31 12.54 3.86 11.37
C ASP A 31 12.95 4.84 10.24
N LEU A 32 13.41 4.33 9.10
CA LEU A 32 13.68 5.18 7.92
C LEU A 32 12.39 5.74 7.30
N ASN A 33 11.25 5.05 7.40
CA ASN A 33 9.97 5.52 6.88
C ASN A 33 9.22 6.49 7.83
N TYR A 34 9.59 6.55 9.12
CA TYR A 34 9.20 7.64 10.03
C TYR A 34 10.05 8.90 9.82
N ALA A 35 11.36 8.74 9.54
CA ALA A 35 12.26 9.86 9.29
C ALA A 35 12.21 10.41 7.86
N ALA A 36 11.79 9.63 6.87
CA ALA A 36 11.64 10.06 5.47
C ALA A 36 10.41 10.94 5.20
N ASN A 37 9.68 11.35 6.24
CA ASN A 37 8.52 12.24 6.11
C ASN A 37 8.63 13.49 7.02
N PRO A 38 9.53 14.44 6.72
CA PRO A 38 9.57 15.74 7.40
C PRO A 38 8.39 16.66 7.06
N GLY A 39 7.36 16.19 6.33
CA GLY A 39 6.19 16.98 5.94
C GLY A 39 5.24 17.36 7.07
N ALA A 40 5.42 16.83 8.29
CA ALA A 40 4.55 17.11 9.43
C ALA A 40 4.99 18.30 10.30
N ALA A 41 6.15 18.94 10.04
CA ALA A 41 6.72 19.95 10.95
C ALA A 41 7.08 21.31 10.32
N ALA A 42 6.65 21.61 9.09
CA ALA A 42 6.90 22.91 8.45
C ALA A 42 5.60 23.65 8.12
N GLY A 43 4.87 24.04 9.16
CA GLY A 43 3.96 25.19 9.08
C GLY A 43 4.77 26.47 9.26
N GLY A 44 4.90 27.27 8.21
CA GLY A 44 5.53 28.59 8.31
C GLY A 44 5.72 29.29 6.96
N GLY A 45 4.90 30.30 6.71
CA GLY A 45 5.22 31.40 5.78
C GLY A 45 4.52 31.37 4.41
N ALA A 46 3.59 32.30 4.21
CA ALA A 46 3.21 32.76 2.87
C ALA A 46 4.42 33.42 2.17
N PRO A 47 4.38 33.53 0.82
CA PRO A 47 4.00 34.84 0.31
C PRO A 47 3.03 34.80 -0.89
N MET A 48 2.08 35.75 -0.86
CA MET A 48 1.53 36.38 -2.05
C MET A 48 2.68 36.98 -2.88
N GLY A 49 2.67 36.81 -4.20
CA GLY A 49 3.62 37.47 -5.07
C GLY A 49 3.37 37.24 -6.56
N TYR A 50 2.60 38.17 -7.15
CA TYR A 50 2.58 38.61 -8.55
C TYR A 50 2.43 37.59 -9.70
N ALA A 51 1.27 37.71 -10.34
CA ALA A 51 1.08 37.40 -11.75
C ALA A 51 2.04 38.21 -12.64
N ALA A 52 2.60 37.56 -13.66
CA ALA A 52 3.19 38.20 -14.81
C ALA A 52 2.69 37.51 -16.09
N PRO A 53 2.14 38.24 -17.07
CA PRO A 53 1.83 37.71 -18.39
C PRO A 53 3.07 37.78 -19.29
N HIS A 54 3.46 36.66 -19.91
CA HIS A 54 4.38 36.71 -21.05
C HIS A 54 3.64 36.21 -22.30
N VAL A 55 3.50 37.13 -23.26
CA VAL A 55 3.01 36.91 -24.62
C VAL A 55 4.21 36.93 -25.57
N GLY A 56 4.28 35.96 -26.50
CA GLY A 56 5.22 35.85 -27.63
C GLY A 56 6.49 35.03 -27.31
N LEU A 57 6.99 34.11 -28.13
CA LEU A 57 7.04 34.05 -29.60
C LEU A 57 7.22 32.59 -30.08
N ALA A 58 6.93 32.35 -31.35
CA ALA A 58 6.93 31.08 -32.06
C ALA A 58 8.31 30.40 -32.26
N GLY A 59 8.28 29.07 -32.46
CA GLY A 59 9.41 28.29 -32.99
C GLY A 59 9.23 26.78 -32.73
N GLY A 60 8.78 26.02 -33.73
CA GLY A 60 8.48 24.60 -33.60
C GLY A 60 9.69 23.68 -33.69
N THR A 61 9.61 22.53 -32.99
CA THR A 61 10.04 21.21 -33.48
C THR A 61 9.23 20.14 -32.77
N SER A 62 8.59 19.30 -33.57
CA SER A 62 7.88 18.10 -33.19
C SER A 62 8.78 17.10 -32.46
N SER A 63 8.53 16.89 -31.17
CA SER A 63 8.83 15.62 -30.50
C SER A 63 7.50 14.97 -30.13
N SER A 64 6.99 14.15 -31.04
CA SER A 64 5.93 13.19 -30.74
C SER A 64 6.45 12.17 -29.71
N GLY A 65 5.58 11.81 -28.77
CA GLY A 65 5.53 10.41 -28.34
C GLY A 65 6.17 10.02 -27.02
N PHE A 66 6.08 10.82 -25.96
CA PHE A 66 5.95 10.25 -24.62
C PHE A 66 5.00 11.09 -23.75
N ARG A 67 3.74 11.18 -24.17
CA ARG A 67 2.65 11.52 -23.28
C ARG A 67 2.41 10.29 -22.40
N GLY A 68 3.26 10.13 -21.38
CA GLY A 68 2.89 9.38 -20.20
C GLY A 68 1.53 9.92 -19.78
N THR A 69 0.51 9.10 -19.92
CA THR A 69 -0.82 9.37 -19.38
C THR A 69 -0.60 9.62 -17.90
N ARG A 70 -0.47 10.89 -17.51
CA ARG A 70 -0.83 11.36 -16.18
C ARG A 70 -2.31 11.05 -16.08
N HIS A 71 -2.61 9.81 -15.77
CA HIS A 71 -3.92 9.32 -15.42
C HIS A 71 -4.33 10.25 -14.28
N ARG A 72 -5.19 11.24 -14.58
CA ARG A 72 -5.90 12.03 -13.57
C ARG A 72 -6.80 11.03 -12.86
N THR A 73 -6.17 10.26 -12.00
CA THR A 73 -6.78 9.20 -11.23
C THR A 73 -7.35 9.94 -10.04
N ASN A 74 -8.67 10.11 -10.07
CA ASN A 74 -9.36 10.59 -8.92
C ASN A 74 -9.03 9.64 -7.76
N PRO A 75 -8.75 10.19 -6.57
CA PRO A 75 -8.55 9.34 -5.42
C PRO A 75 -9.85 8.58 -5.14
N PRO A 76 -9.80 7.27 -4.88
CA PRO A 76 -10.98 6.49 -4.58
C PRO A 76 -11.64 7.03 -3.30
N LYS A 77 -12.97 6.99 -3.24
CA LYS A 77 -13.73 7.40 -2.04
C LYS A 77 -14.36 6.23 -1.32
N SER A 78 -14.51 5.10 -2.00
CA SER A 78 -15.12 3.91 -1.45
C SER A 78 -14.40 2.65 -1.94
N LEU A 79 -14.59 1.59 -1.17
CA LEU A 79 -14.09 0.26 -1.46
C LEU A 79 -15.25 -0.71 -1.40
N ILE A 80 -15.43 -1.48 -2.47
CA ILE A 80 -16.50 -2.46 -2.61
C ILE A 80 -15.89 -3.86 -2.63
N ILE A 81 -16.35 -4.70 -1.71
CA ILE A 81 -16.00 -6.11 -1.72
C ILE A 81 -16.72 -6.77 -2.89
N THR A 82 -15.95 -7.25 -3.87
CA THR A 82 -16.48 -7.82 -5.12
C THR A 82 -16.58 -9.35 -5.06
N SER A 83 -15.87 -10.01 -4.13
CA SER A 83 -15.99 -11.45 -3.91
C SER A 83 -15.89 -11.86 -2.44
N GLY A 84 -16.46 -13.03 -2.08
CA GLY A 84 -16.49 -13.56 -0.71
C GLY A 84 -17.87 -13.46 -0.04
N PRO A 85 -18.05 -13.97 1.19
CA PRO A 85 -19.34 -13.95 1.90
C PRO A 85 -19.86 -12.54 2.20
N LEU A 86 -18.98 -11.53 2.14
CA LEU A 86 -19.29 -10.11 2.36
C LEU A 86 -19.46 -9.30 1.06
N THR A 87 -19.67 -9.96 -0.09
CA THR A 87 -19.88 -9.32 -1.38
C THR A 87 -20.97 -8.25 -1.30
N GLY A 88 -20.66 -7.03 -1.76
CA GLY A 88 -21.56 -5.87 -1.71
C GLY A 88 -21.36 -4.94 -0.50
N THR A 89 -20.51 -5.32 0.47
CA THR A 89 -20.12 -4.41 1.55
C THR A 89 -19.30 -3.26 0.97
N THR A 90 -19.79 -2.03 1.15
CA THR A 90 -19.11 -0.81 0.73
C THR A 90 -18.55 -0.09 1.95
N LEU A 91 -17.24 0.05 2.03
CA LEU A 91 -16.58 0.86 3.06
C LEU A 91 -16.26 2.23 2.47
N ASN A 92 -16.81 3.29 3.05
CA ASN A 92 -16.47 4.66 2.69
C ASN A 92 -15.18 5.08 3.41
N PHE A 93 -14.27 5.70 2.65
CA PHE A 93 -12.99 6.18 3.17
C PHE A 93 -13.12 7.49 3.96
N GLN A 94 -14.28 8.14 3.93
CA GLN A 94 -14.54 9.36 4.70
C GLN A 94 -14.37 9.12 6.20
N GLY A 95 -13.49 9.92 6.83
CA GLY A 95 -13.22 9.86 8.27
C GLY A 95 -12.11 8.87 8.66
N TYR A 96 -11.53 8.14 7.71
CA TYR A 96 -10.41 7.25 7.95
C TYR A 96 -9.11 7.82 7.36
N ASP A 97 -8.05 7.82 8.15
CA ASP A 97 -6.67 8.05 7.66
C ASP A 97 -5.92 6.74 7.40
N GLU A 98 -6.39 5.66 8.02
CA GLU A 98 -5.84 4.30 7.91
C GLU A 98 -6.99 3.28 7.95
N ILE A 99 -6.94 2.30 7.05
CA ILE A 99 -7.90 1.19 7.01
C ILE A 99 -7.11 -0.11 6.95
N THR A 100 -7.32 -0.99 7.92
CA THR A 100 -6.67 -2.30 7.94
C THR A 100 -7.60 -3.36 7.39
N ILE A 101 -7.07 -4.22 6.52
CA ILE A 101 -7.79 -5.32 5.89
C ILE A 101 -7.16 -6.66 6.27
N GLY A 102 -7.97 -7.60 6.72
CA GLY A 102 -7.51 -8.96 7.03
C GLY A 102 -8.52 -9.78 7.81
N ARG A 103 -8.15 -11.01 8.17
CA ARG A 103 -9.05 -11.96 8.83
C ARG A 103 -9.37 -11.65 10.29
N SER A 104 -8.49 -10.87 10.94
CA SER A 104 -8.64 -10.55 12.36
C SER A 104 -9.87 -9.67 12.60
N SER A 105 -10.57 -9.89 13.72
CA SER A 105 -11.69 -9.06 14.17
C SER A 105 -11.30 -7.64 14.55
N VAL A 106 -10.02 -7.37 14.68
CA VAL A 106 -9.48 -6.01 14.93
C VAL A 106 -9.26 -5.22 13.63
N SER A 107 -9.37 -5.85 12.46
CA SER A 107 -9.24 -5.17 11.17
C SER A 107 -10.48 -4.34 10.89
N THR A 108 -10.28 -3.13 10.35
CA THR A 108 -11.38 -2.24 9.92
C THR A 108 -12.28 -2.93 8.89
N LEU A 109 -11.66 -3.64 7.94
CA LEU A 109 -12.34 -4.53 7.01
C LEU A 109 -11.97 -5.97 7.38
N GLN A 110 -12.85 -6.61 8.15
CA GLN A 110 -12.70 -8.02 8.49
C GLN A 110 -13.06 -8.88 7.27
N LEU A 111 -12.14 -9.76 6.87
CA LEU A 111 -12.37 -10.74 5.81
C LEU A 111 -12.62 -12.12 6.41
N GLU A 112 -13.66 -12.81 5.95
CA GLU A 112 -13.88 -14.23 6.26
C GLU A 112 -13.16 -15.11 5.23
N ASP A 113 -11.84 -15.00 5.16
CA ASP A 113 -11.00 -15.68 4.18
C ASP A 113 -9.79 -16.34 4.87
N ASP A 114 -9.70 -17.67 4.82
CA ASP A 114 -8.61 -18.44 5.43
C ASP A 114 -7.25 -18.23 4.74
N PHE A 115 -7.25 -17.75 3.49
CA PHE A 115 -6.06 -17.34 2.78
C PHE A 115 -5.66 -15.89 3.11
N ALA A 116 -6.46 -15.16 3.90
CA ALA A 116 -6.08 -13.86 4.41
C ALA A 116 -5.34 -13.96 5.77
N SER A 117 -4.20 -13.28 5.89
CA SER A 117 -3.56 -13.04 7.18
C SER A 117 -4.46 -12.23 8.11
N GLY A 118 -4.24 -12.34 9.44
CA GLY A 118 -5.00 -11.57 10.43
C GLY A 118 -4.98 -10.07 10.17
N THR A 119 -3.78 -9.54 9.91
CA THR A 119 -3.53 -8.19 9.37
C THR A 119 -2.83 -8.39 8.04
N HIS A 120 -3.56 -8.33 6.93
CA HIS A 120 -3.04 -8.73 5.61
C HIS A 120 -2.50 -7.55 4.83
N ALA A 121 -3.33 -6.52 4.69
CA ALA A 121 -2.99 -5.31 3.95
C ALA A 121 -3.51 -4.10 4.71
N ARG A 122 -2.89 -2.96 4.42
CA ARG A 122 -3.27 -1.69 5.00
C ARG A 122 -3.38 -0.64 3.92
N LEU A 123 -4.43 0.16 4.00
CA LEU A 123 -4.63 1.36 3.23
C LEU A 123 -4.21 2.55 4.07
N ILE A 124 -3.34 3.41 3.54
CA ILE A 124 -2.88 4.62 4.21
C ILE A 124 -3.21 5.81 3.34
N ARG A 125 -3.86 6.82 3.93
CA ARG A 125 -4.13 8.08 3.26
C ARG A 125 -2.91 8.98 3.31
N ARG A 126 -2.46 9.47 2.16
CA ARG A 126 -1.37 10.45 2.03
C ARG A 126 -1.88 11.66 1.26
N GLY A 127 -2.25 12.70 1.99
CA GLY A 127 -2.89 13.89 1.43
C GLY A 127 -4.26 13.55 0.84
N ARG A 128 -4.39 13.57 -0.48
CA ARG A 128 -5.62 13.17 -1.17
C ARG A 128 -5.59 11.72 -1.66
N ASP A 129 -4.42 11.11 -1.75
CA ASP A 129 -4.23 9.82 -2.39
C ASP A 129 -4.27 8.69 -1.35
N TRP A 130 -4.75 7.53 -1.79
CA TRP A 130 -4.71 6.31 -1.01
C TRP A 130 -3.58 5.42 -1.50
N PHE A 131 -2.90 4.76 -0.58
CA PHE A 131 -1.84 3.80 -0.88
C PHE A 131 -2.16 2.48 -0.19
N ILE A 132 -1.89 1.37 -0.87
CA ILE A 132 -1.99 0.04 -0.29
C ILE A 132 -0.61 -0.50 0.02
N GLU A 133 -0.46 -1.08 1.21
CA GLU A 133 0.76 -1.70 1.71
C GLU A 133 0.43 -3.11 2.19
N ASP A 134 1.15 -4.11 1.69
CA ASP A 134 1.10 -5.47 2.21
C ASP A 134 1.73 -5.50 3.62
N GLN A 135 1.01 -6.06 4.60
CA GLN A 135 1.48 -6.19 5.98
C GLN A 135 2.19 -7.52 6.20
N ASP A 136 3.01 -7.93 5.23
CA ASP A 136 3.76 -9.19 5.24
C ASP A 136 2.82 -10.40 5.30
N SER A 137 1.87 -10.42 4.36
CA SER A 137 0.88 -11.46 4.27
C SER A 137 1.47 -12.75 3.71
N ARG A 138 0.91 -13.90 4.11
CA ARG A 138 1.43 -15.21 3.66
C ARG A 138 1.29 -15.42 2.15
N ASN A 139 0.21 -14.93 1.56
CA ASN A 139 -0.14 -15.15 0.15
C ASN A 139 0.14 -13.92 -0.75
N GLY A 140 0.54 -12.80 -0.15
CA GLY A 140 0.77 -11.53 -0.83
C GLY A 140 -0.52 -10.79 -1.19
N THR A 141 -0.39 -9.47 -1.28
CA THR A 141 -1.39 -8.57 -1.85
C THR A 141 -1.13 -8.39 -3.34
N TRP A 142 -2.20 -8.37 -4.14
CA TRP A 142 -2.13 -8.16 -5.58
C TRP A 142 -2.96 -6.96 -5.99
N LEU A 143 -2.45 -6.14 -6.90
CA LEU A 143 -3.12 -4.97 -7.46
C LEU A 143 -3.18 -5.15 -8.98
N ASN A 144 -4.40 -5.17 -9.55
CA ASN A 144 -4.65 -5.42 -10.97
C ASN A 144 -3.92 -6.65 -11.53
N GLY A 145 -3.82 -7.71 -10.73
CA GLY A 145 -3.14 -8.96 -11.12
C GLY A 145 -1.61 -8.95 -10.94
N GLN A 146 -1.01 -7.86 -10.47
CA GLN A 146 0.42 -7.78 -10.13
C GLN A 146 0.63 -7.83 -8.62
N ARG A 147 1.58 -8.63 -8.14
CA ARG A 147 1.92 -8.68 -6.70
C ARG A 147 2.63 -7.39 -6.31
N ILE A 148 2.24 -6.82 -5.17
CA ILE A 148 2.86 -5.61 -4.63
C ILE A 148 3.86 -6.00 -3.53
N ASP A 149 5.05 -5.40 -3.57
CA ASP A 149 6.09 -5.57 -2.54
C ASP A 149 6.47 -4.23 -1.87
N GLN A 150 5.91 -3.13 -2.37
CA GLN A 150 6.09 -1.77 -1.86
C GLN A 150 4.74 -1.05 -1.82
N PRO A 151 4.59 0.02 -1.01
CA PRO A 151 3.36 0.80 -1.00
C PRO A 151 3.02 1.34 -2.38
N GLU A 152 1.87 0.95 -2.92
CA GLU A 152 1.43 1.33 -4.26
C GLU A 152 0.20 2.23 -4.19
N ARG A 153 0.14 3.24 -5.07
CA ARG A 153 -0.96 4.20 -5.10
C ARG A 153 -2.21 3.55 -5.67
N LEU A 154 -3.32 3.71 -4.97
CA LEU A 154 -4.64 3.30 -5.42
C LEU A 154 -5.32 4.42 -6.20
N ALA A 155 -5.93 4.01 -7.29
CA ALA A 155 -6.81 4.81 -8.12
C ALA A 155 -8.19 4.18 -8.18
N GLU A 156 -9.17 5.01 -8.55
CA GLU A 156 -10.50 4.55 -8.94
C GLU A 156 -10.42 3.45 -10.02
N GLY A 157 -11.29 2.44 -9.90
CA GLY A 157 -11.40 1.32 -10.83
C GLY A 157 -10.31 0.25 -10.67
N MET A 158 -9.34 0.43 -9.78
CA MET A 158 -8.34 -0.59 -9.49
C MET A 158 -8.93 -1.73 -8.65
N GLU A 159 -8.46 -2.94 -8.93
CA GLU A 159 -8.85 -4.15 -8.21
C GLU A 159 -7.68 -4.64 -7.36
N VAL A 160 -7.95 -4.84 -6.09
CA VAL A 160 -7.03 -5.43 -5.12
C VAL A 160 -7.51 -6.84 -4.81
N ARG A 161 -6.60 -7.81 -4.87
CA ARG A 161 -6.83 -9.17 -4.39
C ARG A 161 -6.00 -9.44 -3.14
N ILE A 162 -6.68 -9.89 -2.10
CA ILE A 162 -6.15 -10.19 -0.76
C ILE A 162 -6.55 -11.63 -0.44
N GLY A 163 -5.60 -12.56 -0.41
CA GLY A 163 -5.94 -13.97 -0.33
C GLY A 163 -6.75 -14.41 -1.55
N GLN A 164 -7.97 -14.90 -1.34
CA GLN A 164 -8.95 -15.23 -2.40
C GLN A 164 -10.00 -14.13 -2.61
N THR A 165 -10.03 -13.13 -1.74
CA THR A 165 -10.98 -12.02 -1.75
C THR A 165 -10.54 -10.94 -2.75
N GLN A 166 -11.46 -10.47 -3.59
CA GLN A 166 -11.27 -9.37 -4.53
C GLN A 166 -12.07 -8.15 -4.07
N VAL A 167 -11.42 -7.01 -4.20
CA VAL A 167 -11.87 -5.74 -3.67
C VAL A 167 -11.65 -4.69 -4.73
N ARG A 168 -12.69 -3.94 -5.09
CA ARG A 168 -12.62 -2.89 -6.11
C ARG A 168 -12.70 -1.51 -5.48
N MET A 169 -11.90 -0.60 -6.01
CA MET A 169 -11.89 0.82 -5.62
C MET A 169 -12.91 1.60 -6.46
N GLU A 170 -13.84 2.30 -5.81
CA GLU A 170 -14.84 3.16 -6.46
C GLU A 170 -14.80 4.61 -5.93
N GLN A 171 -15.45 5.52 -6.66
CA GLN A 171 -15.51 6.96 -6.37
C GLN A 171 -16.83 7.39 -5.72
#